data_AF-A0AAE3EQK7-F1
#
_entry.id   AF-A0AAE3EQK7-F1
#
_cell.length_a   1.000
_cell.length_b   1.000
_cell.length_c   1.000
_cell.angle_alpha   90.00
_cell.angle_beta   90.00
_cell.angle_gamma   90.00
#
_symmetry.space_group_name_H-M   'P 1'
#
loop_
_entity.id
_entity.type
_entity.pdbx_description
1 polymer ?
#
loop_
_entity_poly.entity_id
_entity_poly.type
_entity_poly.pdbx_seq_one_letter_code
_entity_poly.pdbx_strand_id
1 'polypeptide(L)' 'MKNELEKWSKAELKINILILCAKIDEVESEEEIALIQSKTDVETFNKLYDEFCCDEEDDCFKKIEYAVGLH' A
#
# COMPACT_ATOMS: atom_id res chain seq x y z
N MET A 1 -15.69 -13.04 0.43
CA MET A 1 -15.54 -11.75 1.12
C MET A 1 -16.16 -10.70 0.21
N LYS A 2 -16.89 -9.70 0.75
CA LYS A 2 -17.51 -8.67 -0.08
C LYS A 2 -16.39 -7.92 -0.81
N ASN A 3 -16.37 -8.00 -2.14
CA ASN A 3 -15.49 -7.24 -3.03
C ASN A 3 -15.89 -5.75 -3.03
N GLU A 4 -15.86 -5.12 -1.87
CA GLU A 4 -15.70 -3.68 -1.78
C GLU A 4 -14.21 -3.46 -1.97
N LEU A 5 -13.74 -3.57 -3.21
CA LEU A 5 -12.41 -3.10 -3.56
C LEU A 5 -12.38 -1.64 -3.14
N GLU A 6 -11.73 -1.38 -2.01
CA GLU A 6 -11.72 -0.06 -1.39
C GLU A 6 -11.29 0.93 -2.46
N LYS A 7 -12.11 1.97 -2.65
CA LYS A 7 -11.75 3.07 -3.55
C LYS A 7 -10.63 3.85 -2.88
N TRP A 8 -9.41 3.36 -3.02
CA TRP A 8 -8.23 4.09 -2.60
C TRP A 8 -8.25 5.46 -3.27
N SER A 9 -8.10 6.49 -2.45
CA SER A 9 -7.73 7.81 -2.93
C SER A 9 -6.37 7.74 -3.62
N LYS A 10 -6.09 8.73 -4.47
CA LYS A 10 -4.76 8.87 -5.09
C LYS A 10 -3.62 8.95 -4.08
N ALA A 11 -3.89 9.41 -2.86
CA ALA A 11 -2.91 9.43 -1.78
C ALA A 11 -2.65 8.00 -1.27
N GLU A 12 -3.70 7.23 -0.99
CA GLU A 12 -3.59 5.84 -0.53
C GLU A 12 -2.90 4.95 -1.57
N LEU A 13 -3.23 5.11 -2.86
CA LEU A 13 -2.57 4.36 -3.94
C LEU A 13 -1.05 4.64 -3.98
N LYS A 14 -0.63 5.89 -3.79
CA LYS A 14 0.80 6.25 -3.79
C LYS A 14 1.53 5.59 -2.63
N ILE A 15 0.93 5.58 -1.44
CA ILE A 15 1.55 4.97 -0.25
C ILE A 15 1.66 3.46 -0.43
N ASN A 16 0.62 2.80 -0.94
CA ASN A 16 0.64 1.37 -1.29
C ASN A 16 1.81 1.02 -2.23
N ILE A 17 2.01 1.81 -3.29
CA ILE A 17 3.12 1.60 -4.23
C ILE A 17 4.48 1.74 -3.54
N LEU A 18 4.64 2.71 -2.63
CA LEU A 18 5.90 2.89 -1.90
C LEU A 18 6.19 1.73 -0.94
N ILE A 19 5.15 1.17 -0.29
CA ILE A 19 5.27 0.00 0.57
C ILE A 19 5.74 -1.22 -0.25
N LEU A 20 5.18 -1.43 -1.44
CA LEU A 20 5.68 -2.44 -2.38
C LEU A 20 7.15 -2.26 -2.73
N CYS A 21 7.54 -1.02 -3.06
CA CYS A 21 8.93 -0.72 -3.39
C CYS A 21 9.88 -1.06 -2.24
N ALA A 22 9.50 -0.78 -0.99
CA ALA A 22 10.33 -1.09 0.17
C ALA A 22 10.44 -2.60 0.46
N LYS A 23 9.46 -3.40 0.00
CA LYS A 23 9.41 -4.86 0.22
C LYS A 23 10.06 -5.69 -0.89
N ILE A 24 10.42 -5.08 -2.03
CA ILE A 24 10.88 -5.82 -3.21
C ILE A 24 12.13 -6.68 -2.95
N ASP A 25 12.96 -6.25 -2.01
CA ASP A 25 14.20 -6.96 -1.62
C ASP A 25 13.99 -7.80 -0.34
N GLU A 26 12.75 -8.06 0.08
CA GLU A 26 12.34 -8.74 1.33
C GLU A 26 12.84 -8.09 2.64
N VAL A 27 13.54 -6.96 2.55
CA VAL A 27 14.11 -6.22 3.67
C VAL A 27 13.69 -4.76 3.57
N GLU A 28 12.72 -4.37 4.38
CA GLU A 28 12.34 -2.97 4.53
C GLU A 28 13.38 -2.25 5.40
N SER A 29 14.01 -1.21 4.87
CA SER A 29 14.90 -0.38 5.68
C SER A 29 14.12 0.62 6.53
N GLU A 30 14.66 0.98 7.70
CA GLU A 30 14.08 2.03 8.54
C GLU A 30 14.00 3.38 7.80
N GLU A 31 14.92 3.64 6.87
CA GLU A 31 14.94 4.86 6.04
C GLU A 31 13.76 4.90 5.07
N GLU A 32 13.40 3.77 4.45
CA GLU A 32 12.25 3.66 3.57
C GLU A 32 10.94 3.80 4.34
N ILE A 33 10.82 3.14 5.49
CA ILE A 33 9.63 3.29 6.35
C ILE A 33 9.48 4.73 6.82
N ALA A 34 10.56 5.38 7.26
CA ALA A 34 10.55 6.79 7.66
C ALA A 34 10.18 7.71 6.48
N LEU A 35 10.67 7.41 5.26
CA LEU A 35 10.29 8.14 4.06
C LEU A 35 8.80 8.00 3.80
N ILE A 36 8.23 6.79 3.87
CA ILE A 36 6.81 6.55 3.62
C ILE A 36 5.95 7.28 4.66
N GLN A 37 6.29 7.17 5.94
CA GLN A 37 5.62 7.88 7.04
C GLN A 37 5.69 9.40 6.88
N SER A 38 6.73 9.95 6.24
CA SER A 38 6.80 11.40 5.93
C SER A 38 5.83 11.87 4.84
N LYS A 39 5.27 10.95 4.04
CA LYS A 39 4.40 11.26 2.89
C LYS A 39 2.91 11.13 3.20
N THR A 40 2.56 10.67 4.38
CA THR A 40 1.18 10.42 4.80
C THR A 40 1.04 10.64 6.31
N ASP A 41 -0.19 10.59 6.81
CA ASP A 41 -0.44 10.60 8.25
C ASP A 41 -0.35 9.16 8.81
N VAL A 42 -0.16 9.07 10.13
CA VAL A 42 0.03 7.79 10.82
C VAL A 42 -1.20 6.87 10.70
N GLU A 43 -2.41 7.43 10.61
CA GLU A 43 -3.63 6.64 10.49
C GLU A 43 -3.69 5.96 9.12
N THR A 44 -3.46 6.73 8.05
CA THR A 44 -3.36 6.20 6.68
C THR A 44 -2.22 5.21 6.53
N PHE A 45 -1.04 5.51 7.08
CA PHE A 45 0.09 4.58 7.05
C PHE A 45 -0.25 3.25 7.71
N ASN A 46 -0.74 3.28 8.95
CA ASN A 46 -1.05 2.07 9.70
C ASN A 46 -2.15 1.25 9.01
N LYS A 47 -3.23 1.90 8.54
CA LYS A 47 -4.30 1.23 7.80
C LYS A 47 -3.74 0.45 6.61
N LEU A 48 -2.96 1.12 5.77
CA LEU A 48 -2.45 0.53 4.54
C LEU A 48 -1.38 -0.53 4.84
N TYR A 49 -0.50 -0.28 5.79
CA TYR A 49 0.58 -1.19 6.15
C TYR A 49 0.06 -2.47 6.83
N ASP A 50 -0.98 -2.36 7.65
CA ASP A 50 -1.67 -3.52 8.25
C ASP A 50 -2.40 -4.35 7.19
N GLU A 51 -3.08 -3.70 6.25
CA GLU A 51 -3.72 -4.36 5.10
C GLU A 51 -2.66 -5.09 4.26
N PHE A 52 -1.55 -4.40 3.95
CA PHE A 52 -0.44 -4.93 3.17
C PHE A 52 0.31 -6.09 3.85
N CYS A 53 0.35 -6.12 5.19
CA CYS A 53 0.94 -7.23 5.94
C CYS A 53 0.04 -8.48 5.96
N CYS A 54 -1.26 -8.32 5.73
CA CYS A 54 -2.21 -9.43 5.70
C CYS A 54 -2.41 -10.03 4.30
N ASP A 55 -2.05 -9.29 3.25
CA ASP A 55 -2.20 -9.71 1.86
C ASP A 55 -0.96 -10.44 1.33
N GLU A 56 -1.17 -11.38 0.41
CA GLU A 56 -0.08 -11.89 -0.44
C GLU A 56 0.27 -10.86 -1.53
N GLU A 57 1.50 -10.91 -2.04
CA GLU A 57 2.00 -9.95 -3.06
C GLU A 57 1.08 -9.85 -4.29
N ASP A 58 0.58 -10.99 -4.77
CA ASP A 58 -0.37 -11.07 -5.88
C ASP A 58 -1.70 -10.36 -5.59
N ASP A 59 -2.15 -10.36 -4.34
CA ASP A 59 -3.39 -9.68 -3.95
C ASP A 59 -3.19 -8.16 -3.88
N CYS A 60 -2.00 -7.71 -3.44
CA CYS A 60 -1.63 -6.30 -3.51
C CYS A 60 -1.58 -5.78 -4.95
N PHE A 61 -1.00 -6.54 -5.88
CA PHE A 61 -0.97 -6.16 -7.30
C PHE A 61 -2.37 -6.07 -7.91
N LYS A 62 -3.26 -7.03 -7.63
CA LYS A 62 -4.66 -6.98 -8.11
C LYS A 62 -5.40 -5.73 -7.62
N LYS A 63 -5.15 -5.30 -6.37
CA LYS A 63 -5.75 -4.06 -5.83
C LYS A 63 -5.23 -2.82 -6.55
N ILE A 64 -3.93 -2.76 -6.85
CA ILE A 64 -3.35 -1.67 -7.63
C ILE A 64 -3.90 -1.64 -9.06
N GLU A 65 -3.92 -2.79 -9.75
CA GLU A 65 -4.49 -2.90 -11.10
C GLU A 65 -5.95 -2.44 -11.12
N TYR A 66 -6.73 -2.82 -10.11
CA TYR A 66 -8.11 -2.39 -9.98
C TYR A 66 -8.23 -0.89 -9.71
N ALA A 67 -7.44 -0.34 -8.80
CA ALA A 67 -7.44 1.09 -8.46
C ALA A 67 -7.03 1.97 -9.66
N VAL A 68 -6.09 1.49 -10.49
CA VAL A 68 -5.65 2.16 -11.72
C VAL A 68 -6.69 1.99 -12.84
N GLY A 69 -7.27 0.80 -13.00
CA GLY A 69 -8.27 0.50 -14.04
C GLY A 69 -9.67 1.09 -13.80
N LEU A 70 -9.95 1.57 -12.59
CA LEU A 70 -11.17 2.30 -12.24
C LEU A 70 -11.17 3.77 -12.70
N HIS A 71 -10.04 4.27 -13.23
CA HIS A 71 -9.87 5.63 -13.72
C HIS A 71 -9.94 5.72 -15.25
#